data_AF-X1RJ04-F1
#
_entry.id   AF-X1RJ04-F1
#
_cell.length_a   1.000
_cell.length_b   1.000
_cell.length_c   1.000
_cell.angle_alpha   90.00
_cell.angle_beta   90.00
_cell.angle_gamma   90.00
#
_symmetry.space_group_name_H-M   'P 1'
#
loop_
_entity.id
_entity.type
_entity.pdbx_description
1 polymer ?
#
loop_
_entity_poly.entity_id
_entity_poly.type
_entity_poly.pdbx_seq_one_letter_code
_entity_poly.pdbx_strand_id
1 'polypeptide(L)'
;MKLRLNFKGWRFYIALTHSRQVKGVNSKLPDGKHFLMWDFDDKEEKDVREALLSIQKRFKLPRIFLLNTGLDGFYHAYCFKAHSWPDTLKILASTELLDQVFFKIGAIRGYFTLRYSPKGKRGFEPAVILPSRYKEDVNPYEVCSFVKYWTKRM
;
A
#
# COMPACT_ATOMS: atom_id res chain seq x y z
N MET A 1 14.48 13.70 17.65
CA MET A 1 14.32 13.76 19.13
C MET A 1 12.93 13.25 19.48
N LYS A 2 12.79 12.38 20.49
CA LYS A 2 11.49 11.94 21.01
C LYS A 2 11.44 12.22 22.50
N LEU A 3 10.47 13.03 22.94
CA LEU A 3 10.18 13.28 24.35
C LEU A 3 8.84 12.62 24.68
N ARG A 4 8.83 11.84 25.76
CA ARG A 4 7.63 11.21 26.30
C ARG A 4 7.46 11.69 27.74
N LEU A 5 6.34 12.34 28.02
CA LEU A 5 5.98 12.77 29.37
C LEU A 5 4.69 12.06 29.78
N ASN A 6 4.72 11.42 30.95
CA ASN A 6 3.52 10.86 31.57
C ASN A 6 3.21 11.68 32.82
N PHE A 7 1.99 12.19 32.96
CA PHE A 7 1.58 12.94 34.15
C PHE A 7 0.11 12.67 34.48
N LYS A 8 -0.17 12.15 35.69
CA LYS A 8 -1.52 11.85 36.21
C LYS A 8 -2.44 11.14 35.21
N GLY A 9 -1.95 10.08 34.57
CA GLY A 9 -2.71 9.30 33.57
C GLY A 9 -2.69 9.87 32.15
N TRP A 10 -2.25 11.12 31.97
CA TRP A 10 -2.05 11.71 30.64
C TRP A 10 -0.69 11.31 30.06
N ARG A 11 -0.67 11.02 28.76
CA ARG A 11 0.54 10.67 28.02
C ARG A 11 0.74 11.61 26.85
N PHE A 12 1.80 12.40 26.94
CA PHE A 12 2.21 13.33 25.89
C PHE A 12 3.40 12.77 25.11
N TYR A 13 3.33 12.89 23.79
CA TYR A 13 4.40 12.53 22.89
C TYR A 13 4.76 13.73 22.03
N ILE A 14 6.02 14.13 22.07
CA ILE A 14 6.58 15.12 21.15
C ILE A 14 7.70 14.42 20.38
N ALA A 15 7.58 14.40 19.05
CA ALA A 15 8.59 13.83 18.18
C ALA A 15 8.99 14.84 17.11
N LEU A 16 10.26 15.19 17.07
CA LEU A 16 10.85 15.91 15.94
C LEU A 16 11.53 14.90 15.03
N THR A 17 10.99 14.76 13.82
CA THR A 17 11.50 13.87 12.78
C THR A 17 11.75 14.64 11.50
N HIS A 18 12.82 14.30 10.80
CA HIS A 18 13.08 14.83 9.48
C HIS A 18 12.15 14.13 8.47
N SER A 19 11.38 14.91 7.72
CA SER A 19 10.43 14.40 6.72
C SER A 19 10.86 14.79 5.31
N ARG A 20 10.43 14.03 4.32
CA ARG A 20 10.63 14.33 2.90
C ARG A 20 9.30 14.18 2.15
N GLN A 21 9.09 14.99 1.12
CA GLN A 21 7.94 14.84 0.24
C GLN A 21 8.15 13.71 -0.76
N VAL A 22 7.10 12.94 -0.98
CA VAL A 22 6.98 11.91 -2.03
C VAL A 22 5.66 12.07 -2.77
N LYS A 23 5.60 11.57 -4.00
CA LYS A 23 4.36 11.47 -4.77
C LYS A 23 3.73 10.10 -4.56
N GLY A 24 2.43 10.07 -4.33
CA GLY A 24 1.65 8.86 -4.17
C GLY A 24 0.38 8.84 -4.99
N VAL A 25 -0.19 7.65 -5.10
CA VAL A 25 -1.45 7.38 -5.78
C VAL A 25 -2.45 6.86 -4.76
N ASN A 26 -3.66 7.40 -4.79
CA ASN A 26 -4.75 6.95 -3.94
C ASN A 26 -5.52 5.82 -4.63
N SER A 27 -5.99 4.85 -3.85
CA SER A 27 -6.83 3.73 -4.30
C SER A 27 -8.21 4.16 -4.80
N LYS A 28 -8.72 5.30 -4.31
CA LYS A 28 -10.10 5.75 -4.53
C LYS A 28 -10.29 6.25 -5.96
N LEU A 29 -11.31 5.71 -6.62
CA LEU A 29 -11.74 6.03 -7.98
C LEU A 29 -12.83 7.11 -7.98
N PRO A 30 -13.11 7.77 -9.12
CA PRO A 30 -14.13 8.82 -9.22
C PRO A 30 -15.55 8.37 -8.84
N ASP A 31 -15.88 7.09 -9.10
CA ASP A 31 -17.18 6.48 -8.76
C ASP A 31 -17.28 6.05 -7.28
N GLY A 32 -16.26 6.32 -6.48
CA GLY A 32 -16.19 5.94 -5.06
C GLY A 32 -15.76 4.49 -4.81
N LYS A 33 -15.50 3.69 -5.86
CA LYS A 33 -14.85 2.39 -5.73
C LYS A 33 -13.35 2.54 -5.50
N HIS A 34 -12.68 1.40 -5.33
CA HIS A 34 -11.26 1.35 -5.07
C HIS A 34 -10.58 0.27 -5.91
N PHE A 35 -9.38 0.56 -6.42
CA PHE A 35 -8.48 -0.51 -6.85
C PHE A 35 -7.63 -0.99 -5.67
N LEU A 36 -7.09 -2.20 -5.80
CA LEU A 36 -6.35 -2.83 -4.71
C LEU A 36 -4.87 -2.44 -4.76
N MET A 37 -4.35 -2.16 -3.57
CA MET A 37 -2.93 -1.89 -3.35
C MET A 37 -2.51 -2.50 -2.02
N TRP A 38 -1.32 -3.08 -1.97
CA TRP A 38 -0.75 -3.70 -0.78
C TRP A 38 0.62 -3.10 -0.48
N ASP A 39 0.91 -2.94 0.80
CA ASP A 39 2.22 -2.54 1.31
C ASP A 39 2.76 -3.68 2.17
N PHE A 40 4.00 -4.08 1.93
CA PHE A 40 4.70 -5.11 2.68
C PHE A 40 6.02 -4.55 3.16
N ASP A 41 6.20 -4.54 4.49
CA ASP A 41 7.40 -4.07 5.17
C ASP A 41 8.10 -5.24 5.88
N ASP A 42 9.39 -5.39 5.62
CA ASP A 42 10.27 -6.38 6.26
C ASP A 42 9.79 -7.83 6.05
N LYS A 43 9.63 -8.23 4.78
CA LYS A 43 9.16 -9.56 4.35
C LYS A 43 9.98 -10.15 3.21
N GLU A 44 10.20 -11.45 3.17
CA GLU A 44 10.84 -12.08 2.01
C GLU A 44 9.93 -12.04 0.78
N GLU A 45 10.50 -11.78 -0.41
CA GLU A 45 9.74 -11.68 -1.66
C GLU A 45 8.88 -12.94 -1.92
N LYS A 46 9.45 -14.11 -1.64
CA LYS A 46 8.80 -15.39 -1.87
C LYS A 46 7.50 -15.49 -1.08
N ASP A 47 7.53 -15.15 0.21
CA ASP A 47 6.37 -15.21 1.08
C ASP A 47 5.31 -14.19 0.66
N VAL A 48 5.73 -12.97 0.27
CA VAL A 48 4.83 -11.95 -0.28
C VAL A 48 4.13 -12.45 -1.54
N ARG A 49 4.87 -13.10 -2.45
CA ARG A 49 4.29 -13.68 -3.67
C ARG A 49 3.29 -14.78 -3.36
N GLU A 50 3.60 -15.68 -2.44
CA GLU A 50 2.70 -16.77 -2.04
C GLU A 50 1.41 -16.23 -1.41
N ALA A 51 1.51 -15.23 -0.52
CA ALA A 51 0.35 -14.56 0.06
C ALA A 51 -0.54 -13.89 -1.01
N LEU A 52 0.08 -13.18 -1.96
CA LEU A 52 -0.63 -12.54 -3.06
C LEU A 52 -1.29 -13.56 -4.01
N LEU A 53 -0.60 -14.66 -4.35
CA LEU A 53 -1.17 -15.74 -5.18
C LEU A 53 -2.37 -16.41 -4.51
N SER A 54 -2.29 -16.65 -3.19
CA SER A 54 -3.39 -17.20 -2.40
C SER A 54 -4.65 -16.32 -2.50
N ILE A 55 -4.48 -15.00 -2.31
CA ILE A 55 -5.57 -14.04 -2.38
C ILE A 55 -6.07 -13.82 -3.80
N GLN A 56 -5.18 -13.78 -4.79
CA GLN A 56 -5.53 -13.72 -6.20
C GLN A 56 -6.45 -14.87 -6.61
N LYS A 57 -6.11 -16.10 -6.19
CA LYS A 57 -6.93 -17.29 -6.44
C LYS A 57 -8.25 -17.23 -5.70
N ARG A 58 -8.23 -16.91 -4.40
CA ARG A 58 -9.42 -16.87 -3.53
C ARG A 58 -10.47 -15.88 -4.02
N PHE A 59 -10.04 -14.70 -4.47
CA PHE A 59 -10.94 -13.61 -4.88
C PHE A 59 -11.04 -13.42 -6.40
N LYS A 60 -10.44 -14.33 -7.20
CA LYS A 60 -10.48 -14.27 -8.68
C LYS A 60 -9.99 -12.92 -9.22
N LEU A 61 -8.87 -12.45 -8.67
CA LEU A 61 -8.29 -11.15 -9.04
C LEU A 61 -7.52 -11.24 -10.37
N PRO A 62 -7.42 -10.14 -11.14
CA PRO A 62 -6.60 -10.09 -12.36
C PRO A 62 -5.11 -10.05 -12.01
N ARG A 63 -4.25 -9.63 -12.94
CA ARG A 63 -2.80 -9.61 -12.69
C ARG A 63 -2.49 -8.72 -11.48
N ILE A 64 -1.50 -9.15 -10.72
CA ILE A 64 -0.95 -8.37 -9.62
C ILE A 64 0.48 -7.98 -9.99
N PHE A 65 0.76 -6.69 -9.93
CA PHE A 65 2.06 -6.11 -10.20
C PHE A 65 2.77 -5.92 -8.85
N LEU A 66 3.80 -6.71 -8.59
CA LEU A 66 4.62 -6.65 -7.37
C LEU A 66 5.91 -5.88 -7.67
N LEU A 67 6.19 -4.83 -6.91
CA LEU A 67 7.35 -3.97 -7.11
C LEU A 67 8.17 -3.88 -5.81
N ASN A 68 9.47 -4.16 -5.90
CA ASN A 68 10.40 -3.81 -4.83
C ASN A 68 10.56 -2.28 -4.81
N THR A 69 10.50 -1.70 -3.60
CA THR A 69 10.52 -0.24 -3.40
C THR A 69 11.93 0.35 -3.23
N GLY A 70 12.95 -0.40 -3.66
CA GLY A 70 14.37 -0.04 -3.63
C GLY A 70 15.07 -0.42 -2.33
N LEU A 71 14.48 -1.32 -1.54
CA LEU A 71 15.14 -2.02 -0.43
C LEU A 71 14.58 -3.42 -0.34
N ASP A 72 15.48 -4.38 -0.12
CA ASP A 72 15.15 -5.76 0.22
C ASP A 72 14.19 -5.78 1.40
N GLY A 73 13.14 -6.58 1.27
CA GLY A 73 12.12 -6.67 2.30
C GLY A 73 10.93 -5.73 2.13
N PHE A 74 10.95 -4.79 1.17
CA PHE A 74 9.93 -3.74 1.04
C PHE A 74 9.25 -3.75 -0.33
N TYR A 75 7.98 -4.10 -0.35
CA TYR A 75 7.25 -4.32 -1.60
C TYR A 75 5.92 -3.57 -1.63
N HIS A 76 5.63 -3.00 -2.79
CA HIS A 76 4.28 -2.55 -3.14
C HIS A 76 3.67 -3.58 -4.08
N ALA A 77 2.37 -3.82 -3.96
CA ALA A 77 1.62 -4.53 -4.99
C ALA A 77 0.41 -3.74 -5.46
N TYR A 78 0.04 -3.90 -6.73
CA TYR A 78 -1.12 -3.26 -7.36
C TYR A 78 -1.95 -4.28 -8.12
N CYS A 79 -3.27 -4.17 -8.04
CA CYS A 79 -4.20 -4.94 -8.84
C CYS A 79 -5.32 -4.01 -9.35
N PHE A 80 -5.35 -3.83 -10.67
CA PHE A 80 -6.21 -2.84 -11.33
C PHE A 80 -7.61 -3.40 -11.59
N LYS A 81 -8.34 -3.63 -10.50
CA LYS A 81 -9.74 -3.99 -10.51
C LYS A 81 -10.53 -3.12 -9.55
N ALA A 82 -11.67 -2.60 -9.99
CA ALA A 82 -12.55 -1.79 -9.17
C ALA A 82 -13.35 -2.67 -8.21
N HIS A 83 -13.27 -2.36 -6.93
CA HIS A 83 -13.98 -3.03 -5.84
C HIS A 83 -14.76 -2.02 -5.00
N SER A 84 -15.87 -2.48 -4.41
CA SER A 84 -16.55 -1.70 -3.37
C SER A 84 -15.63 -1.53 -2.17
N TRP A 85 -15.80 -0.47 -1.39
CA TRP A 85 -14.99 -0.26 -0.18
C TRP A 85 -15.03 -1.45 0.80
N PRO A 86 -16.19 -2.05 1.11
CA PRO A 86 -16.24 -3.28 1.92
C PRO A 86 -15.45 -4.45 1.33
N ASP A 87 -15.52 -4.67 0.00
CA ASP A 87 -14.76 -5.73 -0.65
C ASP A 87 -13.26 -5.47 -0.59
N THR A 88 -12.83 -4.22 -0.82
CA THR A 88 -11.44 -3.79 -0.67
C THR A 88 -10.92 -4.12 0.72
N LEU A 89 -11.64 -3.71 1.78
CA LEU A 89 -11.26 -4.01 3.15
C LEU A 89 -11.19 -5.52 3.42
N LYS A 90 -12.18 -6.28 2.96
CA LYS A 90 -12.23 -7.74 3.10
C LYS A 90 -11.03 -8.42 2.45
N ILE A 91 -10.68 -8.03 1.23
CA ILE A 91 -9.56 -8.61 0.47
C ILE A 91 -8.23 -8.30 1.17
N LEU A 92 -8.01 -7.03 1.52
CA LEU A 92 -6.78 -6.61 2.19
C LEU A 92 -6.63 -7.26 3.56
N ALA A 93 -7.69 -7.27 4.38
CA ALA A 93 -7.68 -7.93 5.69
C ALA A 93 -7.46 -9.45 5.60
N SER A 94 -7.79 -10.06 4.46
CA SER A 94 -7.54 -11.48 4.21
C SER A 94 -6.12 -11.77 3.72
N THR A 95 -5.35 -10.75 3.34
CA THR A 95 -4.00 -10.93 2.80
C THR A 95 -3.00 -11.08 3.94
N GLU A 96 -2.36 -12.25 4.01
CA GLU A 96 -1.29 -12.49 4.97
C GLU A 96 -0.11 -11.53 4.73
N LEU A 97 0.63 -11.23 5.80
CA LEU A 97 1.84 -10.38 5.78
C LEU A 97 1.64 -8.90 5.42
N LEU A 98 0.41 -8.46 5.12
CA LEU A 98 0.09 -7.06 4.86
C LEU A 98 0.55 -6.17 6.02
N ASP A 99 1.19 -5.03 5.72
CA ASP A 99 1.52 -4.04 6.75
C ASP A 99 0.24 -3.56 7.44
N GLN A 100 0.18 -3.86 8.74
CA GLN A 100 -0.96 -3.53 9.59
C GLN A 100 -1.10 -2.04 9.82
N VAL A 101 -0.01 -1.27 9.77
CA VAL A 101 -0.06 0.20 9.89
C VAL A 101 -0.66 0.80 8.63
N PHE A 102 -0.18 0.41 7.45
CA PHE A 102 -0.80 0.73 6.17
C PHE A 102 -2.30 0.40 6.16
N PHE A 103 -2.67 -0.82 6.56
CA PHE A 103 -4.07 -1.25 6.58
C PHE A 103 -4.93 -0.37 7.49
N LYS A 104 -4.51 -0.16 8.75
CA LYS A 104 -5.25 0.64 9.74
C LYS A 104 -5.42 2.09 9.30
N ILE A 105 -4.35 2.73 8.84
CA ILE A 105 -4.37 4.13 8.40
C ILE A 105 -5.30 4.29 7.19
N GLY A 106 -5.21 3.38 6.22
CA GLY A 106 -6.06 3.44 5.03
C GLY A 106 -7.54 3.17 5.34
N ALA A 107 -7.82 2.22 6.22
CA ALA A 107 -9.17 1.91 6.68
C ALA A 107 -9.83 3.12 7.38
N ILE A 108 -9.12 3.80 8.28
CA ILE A 108 -9.61 5.00 8.97
C ILE A 108 -9.81 6.17 8.01
N ARG A 109 -8.90 6.35 7.04
CA ARG A 109 -8.97 7.43 6.04
C ARG A 109 -10.07 7.20 4.98
N GLY A 110 -10.55 5.98 4.82
CA GLY A 110 -11.49 5.60 3.76
C GLY A 110 -10.84 5.46 2.38
N TYR A 111 -9.51 5.35 2.31
CA TYR A 111 -8.75 5.06 1.10
C TYR A 111 -7.28 4.75 1.44
N PHE A 112 -6.64 3.93 0.63
CA PHE A 112 -5.21 3.61 0.68
C PHE A 112 -4.39 4.53 -0.23
N THR A 113 -3.11 4.74 0.11
CA THR A 113 -2.16 5.50 -0.69
C THR A 113 -0.80 4.80 -0.71
N LEU A 114 -0.24 4.54 -1.89
CA LEU A 114 1.14 4.09 -2.06
C LEU A 114 1.97 5.12 -2.81
N ARG A 115 3.27 5.22 -2.50
CA ARG A 115 4.17 6.08 -3.29
C ARG A 115 4.47 5.47 -4.66
N TYR A 116 4.67 6.33 -5.65
CA TYR A 116 5.21 5.95 -6.96
C TYR A 116 6.49 6.75 -7.32
N SER A 117 6.85 7.76 -6.53
CA SER A 117 8.14 8.42 -6.66
C SER A 117 9.22 7.74 -5.80
N PRO A 118 10.50 7.86 -6.19
CA PRO A 118 11.61 7.45 -5.33
C PRO A 118 11.58 8.13 -3.96
N LYS A 119 12.09 7.43 -2.95
CA LYS A 119 12.28 7.96 -1.59
C LYS A 119 13.79 8.05 -1.33
N GLY A 120 14.37 9.20 -1.63
CA GLY A 120 15.83 9.34 -1.65
C GLY A 120 16.44 8.60 -2.82
N LYS A 121 17.42 7.71 -2.54
CA LYS A 121 18.03 6.84 -3.57
C LYS A 121 17.23 5.57 -3.84
N ARG A 122 16.13 5.34 -3.11
CA ARG A 122 15.26 4.16 -3.23
C ARG A 122 14.31 4.30 -4.42
N GLY A 123 14.76 3.85 -5.60
CA GLY A 123 13.94 3.69 -6.80
C GLY A 123 13.03 2.46 -6.71
N PHE A 124 12.17 2.27 -7.71
CA PHE A 124 11.43 1.01 -7.85
C PHE A 124 12.21 0.09 -8.77
N GLU A 125 12.22 -1.20 -8.44
CA GLU A 125 12.69 -2.23 -9.36
C GLU A 125 11.56 -2.61 -10.34
N PRO A 126 11.90 -3.17 -11.52
CA PRO A 126 10.90 -3.69 -12.44
C PRO A 126 9.93 -4.66 -11.76
N ALA A 127 8.65 -4.55 -12.13
CA ALA A 127 7.61 -5.34 -11.48
C ALA A 127 7.71 -6.82 -11.83
N VAL A 128 7.58 -7.68 -10.82
CA VAL A 128 7.22 -9.10 -11.01
C VAL A 128 5.70 -9.15 -11.22
N ILE A 129 5.28 -9.74 -12.33
CA ILE A 129 3.85 -9.84 -12.67
C ILE A 129 3.33 -11.22 -12.29
N LEU A 130 2.36 -11.27 -11.37
CA LEU A 130 1.63 -12.49 -11.05
C LEU A 130 0.49 -12.68 -12.08
N PRO A 131 0.56 -13.69 -12.95
CA PRO A 131 -0.36 -13.85 -14.07
C PRO A 131 -1.77 -14.22 -13.60
N SER A 132 -2.78 -13.83 -14.38
CA SER A 132 -4.17 -14.22 -14.13
C SER A 132 -4.95 -14.25 -15.43
N ARG A 133 -5.99 -15.10 -15.46
CA ARG A 133 -6.97 -15.17 -16.56
C ARG A 133 -8.07 -14.12 -16.47
N TYR A 134 -8.24 -13.52 -15.29
CA TYR A 134 -9.24 -12.48 -15.08
C TYR A 134 -8.69 -11.15 -15.59
N LYS A 135 -9.55 -10.32 -16.18
CA LYS A 135 -9.16 -9.04 -16.78
C LYS A 135 -9.20 -7.89 -15.76
N GLU A 136 -8.30 -6.94 -15.93
CA GLU A 136 -8.36 -5.62 -15.29
C GLU A 136 -9.54 -4.80 -15.84
N ASP A 137 -10.11 -3.94 -15.02
CA ASP A 137 -11.17 -2.99 -15.41
C ASP A 137 -10.88 -1.54 -14.98
N VAL A 138 -9.69 -1.30 -14.42
CA VAL A 138 -9.19 0.03 -14.06
C VAL A 138 -8.01 0.39 -14.95
N ASN A 139 -8.08 1.54 -15.63
CA ASN A 139 -6.92 2.14 -16.28
C ASN A 139 -6.23 3.12 -15.30
N PRO A 140 -5.08 2.77 -14.71
CA PRO A 140 -4.46 3.60 -13.69
C PRO A 140 -3.98 4.97 -14.19
N TYR A 141 -3.88 5.19 -15.50
CA TYR A 141 -3.49 6.47 -16.07
C TYR A 141 -4.65 7.46 -16.18
N GLU A 142 -5.89 6.98 -16.17
CA GLU A 142 -7.08 7.80 -16.42
C GLU A 142 -7.80 8.19 -15.14
N VAL A 143 -7.87 7.27 -14.16
CA VAL A 143 -8.79 7.41 -13.01
C VAL A 143 -8.11 7.55 -11.66
N CYS A 144 -6.78 7.50 -11.61
CA CYS A 144 -6.04 7.56 -10.36
C CYS A 144 -5.90 9.00 -9.83
N SER A 145 -6.16 9.18 -8.54
CA SER A 145 -5.88 10.42 -7.84
C SER A 145 -4.42 10.45 -7.36
N PHE A 146 -3.62 11.40 -7.85
CA PHE A 146 -2.22 11.59 -7.48
C PHE A 146 -2.06 12.69 -6.43
N VAL A 147 -1.21 12.45 -5.43
CA VAL A 147 -1.01 13.35 -4.29
C VAL A 147 0.47 13.51 -3.97
N LYS A 148 0.81 14.63 -3.32
CA LYS A 148 2.11 14.81 -2.64
C LYS A 148 1.88 14.72 -1.14
N TYR A 149 2.69 13.95 -0.44
CA TYR A 149 2.60 13.83 1.02
C TYR A 149 3.98 13.70 1.66
N TRP A 150 4.03 14.00 2.96
CA TRP A 150 5.24 13.91 3.76
C TRP A 150 5.40 12.51 4.35
N THR A 151 6.56 11.90 4.14
CA THR A 151 6.94 10.64 4.78
C THR A 151 8.21 10.86 5.60
N LYS A 152 8.39 10.07 6.68
CA LYS A 152 9.61 10.09 7.47
C LYS A 152 10.81 9.82 6.56
N ARG A 153 11.85 10.66 6.63
CA ARG A 153 13.14 10.42 5.97
C ARG A 153 13.76 9.20 6.65
N MET A 154 13.79 8.08 5.92
CA MET A 154 14.58 6.89 6.27
C MET A 154 15.92 7.02 5.59
#